data_AF-A0A5V5PLU0-F1
#
_entry.id   AF-A0A5V5PLU0-F1
#
_cell.length_a   1.000
_cell.length_b   1.000
_cell.length_c   1.000
_cell.angle_alpha   90.00
_cell.angle_beta   90.00
_cell.angle_gamma   90.00
#
_symmetry.space_group_name_H-M   'P 1'
#
loop_
_entity.id
_entity.type
_entity.pdbx_description
1 polymer ?
#
loop_
_entity_poly.entity_id
_entity_poly.type
_entity_poly.pdbx_seq_one_letter_code
_entity_poly.pdbx_strand_id
1 'polypeptide(L)'
;MAKQTKNNGAQEAPELAEEEAATDDEVDFLVVVCKGHTLWHNGKKYPQFRRLRVDADDADRLFKRGVVVKYADLLKKVSNHAD
;
A
#
# COMPACT_ATOMS: atom_id res chain seq x y z
N MET A 1 -43.85 24.70 -6.27
CA MET A 1 -43.22 25.18 -5.00
C MET A 1 -43.39 24.06 -4.00
N ALA A 2 -42.43 23.49 -3.29
CA ALA A 2 -41.11 23.94 -2.88
C ALA A 2 -40.06 22.83 -3.05
N LYS A 3 -38.80 23.26 -3.20
CA LYS A 3 -37.60 22.42 -3.24
C LYS A 3 -37.31 21.90 -1.83
N GLN A 4 -36.82 20.66 -1.70
CA GLN A 4 -36.14 20.23 -0.49
C GLN A 4 -34.80 19.56 -0.86
N THR A 5 -33.75 20.37 -0.72
CA THR A 5 -32.35 19.96 -0.68
C THR A 5 -32.05 19.42 0.72
N LYS A 6 -31.39 18.26 0.81
CA LYS A 6 -30.46 17.95 1.90
C LYS A 6 -29.27 17.17 1.34
N ASN A 7 -28.11 17.84 1.37
CA ASN A 7 -26.79 17.26 1.22
C ASN A 7 -26.51 16.31 2.39
N ASN A 8 -25.69 15.28 2.20
CA ASN A 8 -24.75 14.88 3.24
C ASN A 8 -23.54 14.17 2.63
N GLY A 9 -22.37 14.56 3.13
CA GLY A 9 -21.07 14.34 2.54
C GLY A 9 -20.66 12.87 2.47
N ALA A 10 -20.08 12.53 1.32
CA ALA A 10 -19.23 11.36 1.17
C ALA A 10 -17.99 11.55 2.03
N GLN A 11 -18.01 11.02 3.25
CA GLN A 11 -16.80 10.66 3.97
C GLN A 11 -16.48 9.22 3.61
N GLU A 12 -15.68 9.03 2.56
CA GLU A 12 -15.00 7.75 2.33
C GLU A 12 -14.01 7.55 3.49
N ALA A 13 -14.48 6.86 4.52
CA ALA A 13 -13.60 6.23 5.49
C ALA A 13 -12.77 5.19 4.74
N PRO A 14 -11.44 5.15 4.89
CA PRO A 14 -10.65 4.11 4.27
C PRO A 14 -11.01 2.79 4.95
N GLU A 15 -11.76 1.95 4.23
CA GLU A 15 -11.98 0.57 4.64
C GLU A 15 -10.62 -0.07 4.85
N LEU A 16 -10.40 -0.44 6.12
CA LEU A 16 -9.35 -1.33 6.54
C LEU A 16 -9.60 -2.65 5.80
N ALA A 17 -8.94 -2.81 4.66
CA ALA A 17 -8.94 -4.06 3.93
C ALA A 17 -8.35 -5.12 4.86
N GLU A 18 -9.25 -5.96 5.34
CA GLU A 18 -9.00 -7.03 6.27
C GLU A 18 -7.97 -8.01 5.72
N GLU A 19 -7.23 -8.52 6.67
CA GLU A 19 -6.10 -9.42 6.58
C GLU A 19 -6.53 -10.76 5.96
N GLU A 20 -6.31 -10.93 4.65
CA GLU A 20 -6.37 -12.27 4.05
C GLU A 20 -5.12 -13.04 4.48
N ALA A 21 -5.35 -13.94 5.45
CA ALA A 21 -4.40 -14.95 5.87
C ALA A 21 -4.15 -15.93 4.72
N ALA A 22 -3.08 -15.69 3.96
CA ALA A 22 -2.47 -16.71 3.12
C ALA A 22 -1.42 -17.45 3.97
N THR A 23 -1.76 -18.67 4.39
CA THR A 23 -0.80 -19.65 4.89
C THR A 23 -0.19 -20.35 3.68
N ASP A 24 1.01 -19.93 3.28
CA ASP A 24 1.96 -20.75 2.54
C ASP A 24 3.36 -20.24 2.89
N ASP A 25 4.33 -21.13 3.04
CA ASP A 25 5.73 -20.84 3.39
C ASP A 25 6.49 -20.06 2.27
N GLU A 26 5.78 -19.24 1.49
CA GLU A 26 6.37 -18.28 0.55
C GLU A 26 6.90 -17.07 1.30
N VAL A 27 8.16 -16.72 1.02
CA VAL A 27 8.85 -15.61 1.67
C VAL A 27 8.30 -14.29 1.14
N ASP A 28 7.18 -13.86 1.70
CA ASP A 28 6.55 -12.59 1.38
C ASP A 28 7.45 -11.40 1.75
N PHE A 29 7.69 -10.52 0.78
CA PHE A 29 8.37 -9.26 1.03
C PHE A 29 7.38 -8.17 1.45
N LEU A 30 7.66 -7.52 2.59
CA LEU A 30 6.92 -6.32 2.99
C LEU A 30 7.49 -5.08 2.29
N VAL A 31 6.71 -4.52 1.37
CA VAL A 31 7.10 -3.36 0.56
C VAL A 31 6.17 -2.17 0.76
N VAL A 32 6.64 -0.98 0.37
CA VAL A 32 5.89 0.28 0.41
C VAL A 32 5.85 0.92 -0.96
N VAL A 33 4.66 1.36 -1.40
CA VAL A 33 4.50 2.09 -2.67
C VAL A 33 5.17 3.47 -2.58
N CYS A 34 6.01 3.78 -3.56
CA CYS A 34 6.73 5.05 -3.65
C CYS A 34 5.80 6.26 -3.86
N LYS A 35 6.29 7.44 -3.51
CA LYS A 35 5.60 8.72 -3.76
C LYS A 35 5.30 8.88 -5.25
N GLY A 36 4.10 9.39 -5.58
CA GLY A 36 3.69 9.63 -6.96
C GLY A 36 3.27 8.38 -7.73
N HIS A 37 3.29 7.20 -7.10
CA HIS A 37 2.86 5.96 -7.71
C HIS A 37 1.53 5.45 -7.13
N THR A 38 0.84 4.66 -7.96
CA THR A 38 -0.31 3.85 -7.56
C THR A 38 -0.08 2.47 -8.16
N LEU A 39 -0.12 1.44 -7.32
CA LEU A 39 0.12 0.06 -7.72
C LEU A 39 -1.21 -0.69 -7.79
N TRP A 40 -1.43 -1.41 -8.88
CA TRP A 40 -2.48 -2.42 -8.97
C TRP A 40 -1.83 -3.79 -8.86
N HIS A 41 -2.21 -4.58 -7.86
CA HIS A 41 -1.66 -5.90 -7.60
C HIS A 41 -2.75 -6.80 -7.02
N ASN A 42 -2.89 -8.01 -7.54
CA ASN A 42 -3.93 -8.99 -7.17
C ASN A 42 -5.35 -8.40 -7.14
N GLY A 43 -5.69 -7.59 -8.15
CA GLY A 43 -7.00 -6.94 -8.27
C GLY A 43 -7.26 -5.79 -7.27
N LYS A 44 -6.33 -5.53 -6.33
CA LYS A 44 -6.42 -4.46 -5.34
C LYS A 44 -5.58 -3.26 -5.77
N LYS A 45 -6.08 -2.05 -5.48
CA LYS A 45 -5.41 -0.77 -5.76
C LYS A 45 -4.71 -0.26 -4.51
N TYR A 46 -3.42 -0.03 -4.59
CA TYR A 46 -2.56 0.48 -3.54
C TYR A 46 -2.06 1.89 -3.87
N PRO A 47 -2.58 2.95 -3.23
CA PRO A 47 -2.05 4.29 -3.39
C PRO A 47 -0.65 4.44 -2.76
N GLN A 48 0.03 5.56 -3.05
CA GLN A 48 1.34 5.87 -2.47
C GLN A 48 1.40 5.72 -0.94
N PHE A 49 2.58 5.37 -0.42
CA PHE A 49 2.87 5.15 1.01
C PHE A 49 2.06 4.02 1.66
N ARG A 50 1.34 3.22 0.89
CA ARG A 50 0.72 1.99 1.41
C ARG A 50 1.73 0.86 1.45
N ARG A 51 1.61 0.06 2.51
CA ARG A 51 2.35 -1.19 2.69
C ARG A 51 1.55 -2.33 2.09
N LEU A 52 2.24 -3.28 1.46
CA LEU A 52 1.66 -4.54 1.01
C LEU A 52 2.69 -5.66 1.10
N ARG A 53 2.20 -6.89 1.23
CA ARG A 53 3.00 -8.10 1.02
C ARG A 53 2.93 -8.48 -0.45
N VAL A 54 4.07 -8.89 -0.98
CA VAL A 54 4.24 -9.34 -2.37
C VAL A 54 5.20 -10.52 -2.36
N ASP A 55 4.99 -11.46 -3.27
CA ASP A 55 5.89 -12.58 -3.48
C ASP A 55 7.26 -12.10 -4.01
N ALA A 56 8.26 -12.99 -3.97
CA ALA A 56 9.63 -12.66 -4.36
C ALA A 56 9.76 -12.20 -5.82
N ASP A 57 9.02 -12.85 -6.73
CA ASP A 57 9.10 -12.59 -8.16
C ASP A 57 8.50 -11.24 -8.51
N ASP A 58 7.31 -10.92 -7.98
CA ASP A 58 6.68 -9.62 -8.16
C ASP A 58 7.43 -8.52 -7.43
N ALA A 59 7.96 -8.78 -6.22
CA ALA A 59 8.79 -7.82 -5.50
C ALA A 59 9.99 -7.38 -6.36
N ASP A 60 10.75 -8.32 -6.93
CA ASP A 60 11.90 -8.02 -7.79
C ASP A 60 11.48 -7.18 -9.02
N ARG A 61 10.37 -7.53 -9.67
CA ARG A 61 9.82 -6.76 -10.80
C ARG A 61 9.45 -5.34 -10.40
N LEU A 62 8.81 -5.17 -9.24
CA LEU A 62 8.36 -3.87 -8.75
C LEU A 62 9.55 -3.00 -8.27
N PHE A 63 10.58 -3.60 -7.67
CA PHE A 63 11.82 -2.92 -7.32
C PHE A 63 12.56 -2.40 -8.55
N LYS A 64 12.69 -3.23 -9.60
CA LYS A 64 13.32 -2.84 -10.88
C LYS A 64 12.60 -1.67 -11.54
N ARG A 65 11.28 -1.56 -11.35
CA ARG A 65 10.47 -0.45 -11.85
C ARG A 65 10.48 0.80 -10.96
N GLY A 66 11.06 0.73 -9.76
CA GLY A 66 11.10 1.84 -8.81
C GLY A 66 9.74 2.19 -8.18
N VAL A 67 8.73 1.35 -8.35
CA VAL A 67 7.35 1.61 -7.88
C VAL A 67 7.21 1.35 -6.39
N VAL A 68 8.02 0.44 -5.84
CA VAL A 68 8.01 0.08 -4.41
C VAL A 68 9.42 0.04 -3.84
N VAL A 69 9.51 0.10 -2.51
CA VAL A 69 10.75 -0.07 -1.74
C VAL A 69 10.53 -1.02 -0.57
N LYS A 70 11.58 -1.70 -0.10
CA LYS A 70 11.51 -2.57 1.08
C LYS A 70 11.21 -1.73 2.31
N TYR A 71 10.24 -2.16 3.11
CA TYR A 71 9.88 -1.46 4.34
C TYR A 71 11.06 -1.45 5.35
N ALA A 72 11.80 -2.55 5.44
CA ALA A 72 12.98 -2.66 6.30
C ALA A 72 14.06 -1.60 5.97
N ASP A 73 14.25 -1.27 4.70
CA ASP A 73 15.24 -0.27 4.28
C ASP A 73 14.81 1.15 4.67
N LEU A 74 13.50 1.42 4.69
CA LEU A 74 12.97 2.67 5.23
C LEU A 74 13.21 2.78 6.73
N LEU A 75 12.95 1.71 7.49
CA LEU A 75 13.18 1.69 8.93
C LEU A 75 14.65 1.93 9.27
N LYS A 76 15.58 1.28 8.56
CA LYS A 76 17.03 1.50 8.73
C LYS A 76 17.45 2.95 8.45
N LYS A 77 16.86 3.58 7.44
CA LYS A 77 17.15 5.00 7.13
C LYS A 77 16.68 5.93 8.23
N VAL A 78 15.50 5.67 8.79
CA VAL A 78 14.93 6.50 9.87
C VAL A 78 15.65 6.27 11.19
N SER A 79 16.06 5.03 11.50
CA SER A 79 16.82 4.74 12.72
C SER A 79 18.19 5.44 12.74
N ASN A 80 18.85 5.56 11.59
CA ASN A 80 20.12 6.28 11.47
C ASN A 80 19.97 7.81 11.52
N HIS A 81 18.74 8.33 11.53
CA HIS A 81 18.46 9.77 11.59
C HIS A 81 18.10 10.23 13.01
N ALA A 82 18.18 9.33 14.00
CA ALA A 82 17.85 9.59 15.39
C ALA A 82 19.07 9.94 16.28
N ASP A 83 20.24 10.21 15.68
CA ASP A 83 21.45 10.71 16.34
C ASP A 83 21.71 12.19 16.02
#